data_AF-B8KID9-F1
#
_entry.id   AF-B8KID9-F1
#
_cell.length_a   1.000
_cell.length_b   1.000
_cell.length_c   1.000
_cell.angle_alpha   90.00
_cell.angle_beta   90.00
_cell.angle_gamma   90.00
#
_symmetry.space_group_name_H-M   'P 1'
#
loop_
_entity.id
_entity.type
_entity.pdbx_description
1 polymer ?
#
loop_
_entity_poly.entity_id
_entity_poly.type
_entity_poly.pdbx_seq_one_letter_code
_entity_poly.pdbx_strand_id
1 'polypeptide(L)'
;MSIDYRFVSQGTVVRSVIPCTIFLDVGSTKSAHVFDHHQTGSRDKSTASLVLVESERLLDAIAQCSSVEVFTHYLPDLDSIVATWLARQILAGESPKNSFFEALAAYADRIDQGETYLSSPEFVSLYSLLNLDLREVCRDHIDIDAESLKRLRSGHAVLDTLNDIGCTDFERVPAEVDPELWTATARALRDDFERYKSDLMASERFEAFLPCRKAPRRQPVHAVCVREPTARLFKAWARGDPTLGPGPLLMVGLSSTRVVFSVPPNAGVNLVGLGDKLQALEDETRAATGTLCSGDNRPGYSSPDPWYDGRGTEHNHTIVDSPRSGTLLKWDALKGVLERYSGC
;
A
#
# COMPACT_ATOMS: atom_id res chain seq x y z
N MET A 1 3.86 29.66 -8.01
CA MET A 1 3.21 29.27 -6.75
C MET A 1 4.23 28.52 -5.91
N SER A 2 4.41 28.83 -4.63
CA SER A 2 5.28 28.04 -3.75
C SER A 2 4.51 26.89 -3.11
N ILE A 3 5.16 25.74 -2.92
CA ILE A 3 4.57 24.57 -2.27
C ILE A 3 5.44 24.17 -1.08
N ASP A 4 4.81 24.09 0.10
CA ASP A 4 5.44 23.63 1.32
C ASP A 4 4.82 22.29 1.74
N TYR A 5 5.66 21.29 2.03
CA TYR A 5 5.19 19.96 2.42
C TYR A 5 5.11 19.81 3.94
N ARG A 6 4.05 19.17 4.41
CA ARG A 6 3.79 18.83 5.81
C ARG A 6 3.41 17.36 5.93
N PHE A 7 3.71 16.76 7.08
CA PHE A 7 3.48 15.35 7.31
C PHE A 7 2.60 15.11 8.54
N VAL A 8 1.71 14.13 8.44
CA VAL A 8 0.82 13.70 9.53
C VAL A 8 0.76 12.18 9.61
N SER A 9 0.15 11.62 10.65
CA SER A 9 -0.04 10.17 10.73
C SER A 9 -1.05 9.67 9.68
N GLN A 10 -0.84 8.46 9.15
CA GLN A 10 -1.83 7.78 8.30
C GLN A 10 -3.17 7.64 9.05
N GLY A 11 -4.28 7.81 8.33
CA GLY A 11 -5.62 7.78 8.90
C GLY A 11 -6.02 9.04 9.68
N THR A 12 -5.23 10.12 9.61
CA THR A 12 -5.62 11.44 10.12
C THR A 12 -6.93 11.89 9.47
N VAL A 13 -7.87 12.38 10.28
CA VAL A 13 -9.17 12.88 9.81
C VAL A 13 -9.20 14.40 9.88
N VAL A 14 -9.43 15.07 8.75
CA VAL A 14 -9.53 16.53 8.65
C VAL A 14 -10.96 16.97 8.95
N ARG A 15 -11.14 17.72 10.04
CA ARG A 15 -12.46 18.16 10.51
C ARG A 15 -12.94 19.48 9.91
N SER A 16 -12.03 20.27 9.36
CA SER A 16 -12.33 21.60 8.82
C SER A 16 -11.39 21.92 7.66
N VAL A 17 -11.91 22.63 6.67
CA VAL A 17 -11.12 23.18 5.56
C VAL A 17 -10.14 24.23 6.10
N ILE A 18 -8.88 24.13 5.70
CA ILE A 18 -7.86 25.13 5.94
C ILE A 18 -7.57 25.79 4.58
N PRO A 19 -7.74 27.13 4.46
CA PRO A 19 -7.45 27.83 3.20
C PRO A 19 -6.01 27.60 2.73
N CYS A 20 -5.82 27.48 1.42
CA CYS A 20 -4.49 27.27 0.82
C CYS A 20 -3.77 26.00 1.30
N THR A 21 -4.52 25.00 1.73
CA THR A 21 -4.01 23.68 2.11
C THR A 21 -4.63 22.61 1.23
N ILE A 22 -3.84 21.61 0.84
CA ILE A 22 -4.30 20.40 0.16
C ILE A 22 -3.83 19.18 0.97
N PHE A 23 -4.72 18.21 1.17
CA PHE A 23 -4.42 16.94 1.81
C PHE A 23 -4.43 15.84 0.74
N LEU A 24 -3.30 15.15 0.57
CA LEU A 24 -3.12 14.07 -0.40
C LEU A 24 -2.82 12.78 0.36
N ASP A 25 -3.62 11.75 0.13
CA ASP A 25 -3.49 10.42 0.76
C ASP A 25 -3.65 10.45 2.30
N VAL A 26 -4.28 11.51 2.79
CA VAL A 26 -4.63 11.73 4.20
C VAL A 26 -5.88 12.61 4.28
N GLY A 27 -6.55 12.57 5.43
CA GLY A 27 -7.67 13.47 5.76
C GLY A 27 -9.02 12.76 5.83
N SER A 28 -9.18 11.64 5.13
CA SER A 28 -10.28 10.66 5.24
C SER A 28 -11.68 11.28 5.34
N THR A 29 -11.90 12.40 4.65
CA THR A 29 -13.13 13.19 4.68
C THR A 29 -13.42 13.75 3.31
N LYS A 30 -14.68 13.73 2.88
CA LYS A 30 -15.08 14.32 1.59
C LYS A 30 -15.12 15.84 1.69
N SER A 31 -14.11 16.49 1.14
CA SER A 31 -13.93 17.95 1.18
C SER A 31 -13.21 18.44 -0.07
N ALA A 32 -13.43 19.70 -0.47
CA ALA A 32 -12.79 20.31 -1.63
C ALA A 32 -11.25 20.31 -1.58
N HIS A 33 -10.66 20.23 -0.37
CA HIS A 33 -9.22 20.28 -0.14
C HIS A 33 -8.59 18.91 0.15
N VAL A 34 -9.40 17.84 0.20
CA VAL A 34 -8.94 16.50 0.56
C VAL A 34 -9.03 15.60 -0.65
N PHE A 35 -7.93 14.95 -0.99
CA PHE A 35 -7.79 13.94 -2.04
C PHE A 35 -7.27 12.70 -1.34
N ASP A 36 -8.19 11.88 -0.86
CA ASP A 36 -7.91 10.64 -0.15
C ASP A 36 -8.94 9.61 -0.61
N HIS A 37 -8.49 8.56 -1.30
CA HIS A 37 -9.38 7.53 -1.85
C HIS A 37 -9.91 6.59 -0.77
N HIS A 38 -9.34 6.58 0.44
CA HIS A 38 -9.77 5.71 1.52
C HIS A 38 -11.15 6.07 2.11
N GLN A 39 -11.76 7.18 1.65
CA GLN A 39 -13.09 7.61 2.03
C GLN A 39 -14.19 6.69 1.47
N THR A 40 -15.30 6.56 2.22
CA THR A 40 -16.43 5.73 1.77
C THR A 40 -17.03 6.27 0.47
N GLY A 41 -17.12 5.41 -0.55
CA GLY A 41 -17.72 5.73 -1.84
C GLY A 41 -16.76 6.37 -2.85
N SER A 42 -15.46 6.45 -2.54
CA SER A 42 -14.44 6.71 -3.56
C SER A 42 -14.53 5.68 -4.70
N ARG A 43 -14.27 6.13 -5.92
CA ARG A 43 -14.20 5.26 -7.12
C ARG A 43 -12.80 5.14 -7.67
N ASP A 44 -11.91 6.05 -7.27
CA ASP A 44 -10.52 6.09 -7.68
C ASP A 44 -9.72 5.04 -6.92
N LYS A 45 -8.72 4.47 -7.60
CA LYS A 45 -7.97 3.32 -7.09
C LYS A 45 -6.69 3.71 -6.35
N SER A 46 -6.37 5.00 -6.34
CA SER A 46 -5.21 5.61 -5.70
C SER A 46 -5.43 7.12 -5.58
N THR A 47 -4.70 7.77 -4.68
CA THR A 47 -4.68 9.22 -4.57
C THR A 47 -4.08 9.86 -5.82
N ALA A 48 -3.06 9.25 -6.42
CA ALA A 48 -2.45 9.69 -7.67
C ALA A 48 -3.50 9.86 -8.78
N SER A 49 -4.35 8.85 -8.99
CA SER A 49 -5.44 8.92 -9.96
C SER A 49 -6.49 9.95 -9.59
N LEU A 50 -6.86 10.05 -8.31
CA LEU A 50 -7.82 11.03 -7.82
C LEU A 50 -7.36 12.48 -8.11
N VAL A 51 -6.08 12.78 -7.89
CA VAL A 51 -5.49 14.09 -8.21
C VAL A 51 -5.58 14.40 -9.71
N LEU A 52 -5.34 13.41 -10.56
CA LEU A 52 -5.37 13.60 -12.00
C LEU A 52 -6.81 13.81 -12.52
N VAL A 53 -7.73 12.96 -12.08
CA VAL A 53 -9.15 12.96 -12.47
C VAL A 53 -9.87 14.21 -11.95
N GLU A 54 -9.59 14.61 -10.71
CA GLU A 54 -10.20 15.80 -10.08
C GLU A 54 -9.26 17.03 -10.11
N SER A 55 -8.43 17.14 -11.14
CA SER A 55 -7.47 18.25 -11.29
C SER A 55 -8.12 19.64 -11.33
N GLU A 56 -9.34 19.77 -11.89
CA GLU A 56 -10.10 21.04 -11.82
C GLU A 56 -10.44 21.39 -10.36
N ARG A 57 -10.85 20.41 -9.55
CA ARG A 57 -11.11 20.62 -8.11
C ARG A 57 -9.83 21.01 -7.37
N LEU A 58 -8.69 20.41 -7.73
CA LEU A 58 -7.40 20.77 -7.16
C LEU A 58 -7.08 22.25 -7.43
N LEU A 59 -7.21 22.70 -8.68
CA LEU A 59 -6.93 24.08 -9.07
C LEU A 59 -7.91 25.07 -8.40
N ASP A 60 -9.20 24.75 -8.36
CA ASP A 60 -10.23 25.58 -7.74
C ASP A 60 -9.99 25.76 -6.24
N ALA A 61 -9.56 24.71 -5.54
CA ALA A 61 -9.33 24.73 -4.09
C ALA A 61 -8.24 25.74 -3.67
N ILE A 62 -7.32 26.09 -4.57
CA ILE A 62 -6.18 26.97 -4.28
C ILE A 62 -6.09 28.19 -5.20
N ALA A 63 -7.14 28.47 -5.99
CA ALA A 63 -7.10 29.49 -7.04
C ALA A 63 -6.70 30.90 -6.56
N GLN A 64 -6.97 31.22 -5.29
CA GLN A 64 -6.65 32.51 -4.66
C GLN A 64 -5.35 32.50 -3.84
N CYS A 65 -4.57 31.42 -3.92
CA CYS A 65 -3.40 31.20 -3.07
C CYS A 65 -2.09 31.51 -3.81
N SER A 66 -1.21 32.29 -3.20
CA SER A 66 0.17 32.50 -3.70
C SER A 66 1.12 31.38 -3.28
N SER A 67 0.81 30.72 -2.17
CA SER A 67 1.54 29.62 -1.55
C SER A 67 0.55 28.55 -1.10
N VAL A 68 0.92 27.27 -1.22
CA VAL A 68 0.08 26.14 -0.84
C VAL A 68 0.84 25.23 0.12
N GLU A 69 0.19 24.81 1.20
CA GLU A 69 0.69 23.73 2.05
C GLU A 69 0.08 22.40 1.58
N VAL A 70 0.94 21.41 1.30
CA VAL A 70 0.52 20.06 0.91
C VAL A 70 0.82 19.11 2.05
N PHE A 71 -0.23 18.53 2.62
CA PHE A 71 -0.15 17.52 3.67
C PHE A 71 -0.22 16.13 3.06
N THR A 72 0.69 15.26 3.50
CA THR A 72 0.62 13.81 3.27
C THR A 72 1.01 13.05 4.53
N HIS A 73 1.03 11.72 4.51
CA HIS A 73 1.43 10.93 5.65
C HIS A 73 2.96 10.86 5.83
N TYR A 74 3.40 10.64 7.07
CA TYR A 74 4.81 10.37 7.39
C TYR A 74 5.34 9.18 6.59
N LEU A 75 6.59 9.27 6.14
CA LEU A 75 7.27 8.28 5.30
C LEU A 75 6.43 7.91 4.06
N PRO A 76 6.15 8.90 3.18
CA PRO A 76 5.19 8.76 2.10
C PRO A 76 5.51 7.57 1.19
N ASP A 77 4.51 6.76 0.89
CA ASP A 77 4.69 5.61 0.00
C ASP A 77 4.64 6.03 -1.49
N LEU A 78 4.57 5.05 -2.39
CA LEU A 78 4.57 5.35 -3.82
C LEU A 78 3.34 6.17 -4.24
N ASP A 79 2.15 5.87 -3.72
CA ASP A 79 0.94 6.60 -4.10
C ASP A 79 1.05 8.05 -3.64
N SER A 80 1.44 8.27 -2.38
CA SER A 80 1.65 9.63 -1.87
C SER A 80 2.73 10.40 -2.64
N ILE A 81 3.87 9.78 -2.96
CA ILE A 81 4.96 10.43 -3.72
C ILE A 81 4.46 10.83 -5.12
N VAL A 82 3.75 9.93 -5.81
CA VAL A 82 3.19 10.20 -7.14
C VAL A 82 2.11 11.27 -7.07
N ALA A 83 1.17 11.18 -6.13
CA ALA A 83 0.08 12.15 -5.98
C ALA A 83 0.59 13.57 -5.74
N THR A 84 1.56 13.72 -4.83
CA THR A 84 2.18 15.02 -4.54
C THR A 84 2.98 15.56 -5.73
N TRP A 85 3.66 14.69 -6.48
CA TRP A 85 4.39 15.08 -7.69
C TRP A 85 3.41 15.55 -8.79
N LEU A 86 2.34 14.80 -9.05
CA LEU A 86 1.30 15.15 -10.01
C LEU A 86 0.64 16.48 -9.65
N ALA A 87 0.27 16.67 -8.38
CA ALA A 87 -0.27 17.94 -7.90
C ALA A 87 0.72 19.08 -8.14
N ARG A 88 2.01 18.90 -7.85
CA ARG A 88 3.04 19.92 -8.12
C ARG A 88 3.11 20.29 -9.60
N GLN A 89 3.09 19.32 -10.51
CA GLN A 89 3.13 19.59 -11.95
C GLN A 89 1.88 20.34 -12.43
N ILE A 90 0.69 19.88 -12.03
CA ILE A 90 -0.59 20.50 -12.40
C ILE A 90 -0.66 21.95 -11.87
N LEU A 91 -0.25 22.18 -10.62
CA LEU A 91 -0.19 23.51 -10.01
C LEU A 91 0.85 24.43 -10.67
N ALA A 92 1.87 23.86 -11.32
CA ALA A 92 2.83 24.59 -12.14
C ALA A 92 2.30 24.92 -13.55
N GLY A 93 1.13 24.40 -13.93
CA GLY A 93 0.47 24.66 -15.21
C GLY A 93 0.59 23.53 -16.22
N GLU A 94 1.17 22.38 -15.85
CA GLU A 94 1.18 21.20 -16.72
C GLU A 94 -0.22 20.66 -16.94
N SER A 95 -0.49 20.20 -18.17
CA SER A 95 -1.80 19.66 -18.51
C SER A 95 -2.03 18.31 -17.81
N PRO A 96 -3.17 18.11 -17.14
CA PRO A 96 -3.52 16.79 -16.57
C PRO A 96 -3.79 15.73 -17.65
N LYS A 97 -3.93 16.11 -18.93
CA LYS A 97 -4.09 15.18 -20.06
C LYS A 97 -2.76 14.71 -20.66
N ASN A 98 -1.73 14.61 -19.82
CA ASN A 98 -0.39 14.19 -20.21
C ASN A 98 -0.31 12.65 -20.16
N SER A 99 0.14 12.01 -21.23
CA SER A 99 0.22 10.55 -21.32
C SER A 99 1.19 9.93 -20.30
N PHE A 100 2.25 10.66 -19.91
CA PHE A 100 3.14 10.23 -18.81
C PHE A 100 2.39 10.24 -17.48
N PHE A 101 1.58 11.27 -17.20
CA PHE A 101 0.79 11.37 -15.96
C PHE A 101 -0.24 10.24 -15.89
N GLU A 102 -0.91 9.95 -17.00
CA GLU A 102 -1.86 8.84 -17.10
C GLU A 102 -1.18 7.48 -16.87
N ALA A 103 -0.01 7.25 -17.48
CA ALA A 103 0.74 6.01 -17.29
C ALA A 103 1.22 5.86 -15.84
N LEU A 104 1.70 6.95 -15.23
CA LEU A 104 2.21 6.95 -13.86
C LEU A 104 1.09 6.73 -12.84
N ALA A 105 -0.05 7.40 -13.00
CA ALA A 105 -1.23 7.18 -12.16
C ALA A 105 -1.77 5.75 -12.29
N ALA A 106 -1.80 5.20 -13.51
CA ALA A 106 -2.18 3.80 -13.73
C ALA A 106 -1.19 2.80 -13.10
N TYR A 107 0.10 3.14 -13.03
CA TYR A 107 1.08 2.34 -12.28
C TYR A 107 0.85 2.43 -10.77
N ALA A 108 0.62 3.63 -10.23
CA ALA A 108 0.28 3.82 -8.83
C ALA A 108 -0.99 3.04 -8.42
N ASP A 109 -2.05 3.09 -9.24
CA ASP A 109 -3.26 2.27 -9.06
C ASP A 109 -2.94 0.78 -8.90
N ARG A 110 -2.09 0.23 -9.78
CA ARG A 110 -1.72 -1.19 -9.71
C ARG A 110 -1.00 -1.51 -8.40
N ILE A 111 -0.05 -0.68 -8.00
CA ILE A 111 0.73 -0.88 -6.78
C ILE A 111 -0.14 -0.74 -5.54
N ASP A 112 -1.01 0.26 -5.46
CA ASP A 112 -1.93 0.48 -4.33
C ASP A 112 -2.92 -0.67 -4.16
N GLN A 113 -3.44 -1.19 -5.28
CA GLN A 113 -4.27 -2.40 -5.25
C GLN A 113 -3.48 -3.67 -4.88
N GLY A 114 -2.16 -3.57 -4.73
CA GLY A 114 -1.30 -4.64 -4.32
C GLY A 114 -0.87 -5.55 -5.47
N GLU A 115 -0.88 -5.08 -6.72
CA GLU A 115 -0.26 -5.78 -7.85
C GLU A 115 1.27 -5.60 -7.87
N THR A 116 1.94 -6.05 -6.80
CA THR A 116 3.40 -6.02 -6.71
C THR A 116 4.00 -7.35 -7.12
N TYR A 117 5.02 -7.32 -7.97
CA TYR A 117 5.67 -8.51 -8.53
C TYR A 117 7.15 -8.23 -8.79
N LEU A 118 8.03 -9.14 -8.39
CA LEU A 118 9.45 -9.10 -8.74
C LEU A 118 9.91 -10.48 -9.19
N SER A 119 10.30 -10.61 -10.46
CA SER A 119 10.81 -11.88 -11.01
C SER A 119 12.31 -12.06 -10.92
N SER A 120 13.05 -10.95 -10.76
CA SER A 120 14.50 -10.95 -10.83
C SER A 120 15.07 -9.81 -9.98
N PRO A 121 16.15 -10.05 -9.22
CA PRO A 121 16.90 -8.99 -8.53
C PRO A 121 17.67 -8.07 -9.47
N GLU A 122 17.74 -8.40 -10.77
CA GLU A 122 18.43 -7.57 -11.77
C GLU A 122 17.54 -6.47 -12.38
N PHE A 123 16.23 -6.47 -12.07
CA PHE A 123 15.32 -5.43 -12.55
C PHE A 123 14.92 -4.49 -11.41
N VAL A 124 15.26 -3.22 -11.57
CA VAL A 124 14.85 -2.15 -10.67
C VAL A 124 13.56 -1.55 -11.20
N SER A 125 12.47 -1.69 -10.45
CA SER A 125 11.21 -1.02 -10.74
C SER A 125 11.11 0.27 -9.94
N LEU A 126 10.22 1.18 -10.35
CA LEU A 126 9.93 2.39 -9.58
C LEU A 126 9.45 2.03 -8.17
N TYR A 127 8.65 0.96 -8.05
CA TYR A 127 8.25 0.43 -6.76
C TYR A 127 9.44 0.04 -5.87
N SER A 128 10.42 -0.72 -6.39
CA SER A 128 11.57 -1.13 -5.59
C SER A 128 12.51 0.02 -5.28
N LEU A 129 12.74 0.92 -6.24
CA LEU A 129 13.54 2.14 -6.08
C LEU A 129 13.04 2.99 -4.92
N LEU A 130 11.71 3.25 -4.85
CA LEU A 130 11.11 4.08 -3.81
C LEU A 130 10.85 3.35 -2.48
N ASN A 131 10.91 2.02 -2.43
CA ASN A 131 10.63 1.24 -1.22
C ASN A 131 11.87 0.61 -0.55
N LEU A 132 12.96 0.38 -1.28
CA LEU A 132 14.19 -0.21 -0.74
C LEU A 132 15.21 0.83 -0.27
N ASP A 133 15.32 1.96 -0.94
CA ASP A 133 16.30 2.98 -0.56
C ASP A 133 15.99 3.62 0.82
N LEU A 134 14.73 3.59 1.23
CA LEU A 134 14.23 4.46 2.30
C LEU A 134 13.89 3.74 3.62
N ARG A 135 14.52 2.60 3.93
CA ARG A 135 14.38 1.95 5.27
C ARG A 135 15.69 1.54 5.94
N GLU A 136 16.84 2.08 5.56
CA GLU A 136 18.07 1.96 6.37
C GLU A 136 18.05 2.86 7.62
N VAL A 137 16.87 3.20 8.13
CA VAL A 137 16.69 4.07 9.27
C VAL A 137 16.54 3.20 10.53
N CYS A 138 17.67 2.72 11.02
CA CYS A 138 17.78 2.05 12.31
C CYS A 138 17.85 3.08 13.45
N ARG A 139 16.81 3.06 14.30
CA ARG A 139 16.84 3.20 15.77
C ARG A 139 17.88 4.17 16.36
N ASP A 140 17.51 5.45 16.42
CA ASP A 140 17.47 6.31 17.62
C ASP A 140 17.45 7.80 17.17
N HIS A 141 16.48 8.58 17.67
CA HIS A 141 16.39 10.05 17.48
C HIS A 141 16.26 10.57 16.03
N ILE A 142 15.40 9.93 15.21
CA ILE A 142 15.11 10.44 13.86
C ILE A 142 14.04 11.54 13.92
N ASP A 143 14.37 12.69 13.35
CA ASP A 143 13.39 13.68 12.91
C ASP A 143 12.59 13.10 11.74
N ILE A 144 11.40 12.58 12.05
CA ILE A 144 10.51 11.91 11.08
C ILE A 144 10.02 12.86 9.99
N ASP A 145 9.91 14.16 10.28
CA ASP A 145 9.56 15.17 9.29
C ASP A 145 10.68 15.33 8.27
N ALA A 146 11.92 15.44 8.75
CA ALA A 146 13.10 15.56 7.87
C ALA A 146 13.25 14.33 6.96
N GLU A 147 13.05 13.12 7.50
CA GLU A 147 13.14 11.88 6.71
C GLU A 147 11.98 11.77 5.70
N SER A 148 10.76 12.14 6.09
CA SER A 148 9.61 12.15 5.18
C SER A 148 9.82 13.13 4.03
N LEU A 149 10.40 14.31 4.32
CA LEU A 149 10.73 15.32 3.32
C LEU A 149 11.84 14.85 2.38
N LYS A 150 12.88 14.21 2.91
CA LYS A 150 13.96 13.63 2.11
C LYS A 150 13.40 12.58 1.14
N ARG A 151 12.62 11.63 1.66
CA ARG A 151 11.93 10.59 0.89
C ARG A 151 11.09 11.17 -0.26
N LEU A 152 10.27 12.17 0.06
CA LEU A 152 9.43 12.85 -0.91
C LEU A 152 10.25 13.51 -2.03
N ARG A 153 11.31 14.25 -1.65
CA ARG A 153 12.18 14.96 -2.61
C ARG A 153 12.96 14.01 -3.51
N SER A 154 13.51 12.92 -2.95
CA SER A 154 14.18 11.88 -3.74
C SER A 154 13.21 11.25 -4.73
N GLY A 155 11.98 10.94 -4.30
CA GLY A 155 10.93 10.44 -5.18
C GLY A 155 10.57 11.42 -6.30
N HIS A 156 10.42 12.71 -5.97
CA HIS A 156 10.14 13.75 -6.98
C HIS A 156 11.27 13.91 -8.00
N ALA A 157 12.54 13.85 -7.57
CA ALA A 157 13.68 13.92 -8.47
C ALA A 157 13.71 12.75 -9.47
N VAL A 158 13.44 11.53 -9.00
CA VAL A 158 13.29 10.35 -9.87
C VAL A 158 12.17 10.54 -10.90
N LEU A 159 11.01 11.04 -10.45
CA LEU A 159 9.85 11.26 -11.32
C LEU A 159 10.08 12.38 -12.33
N ASP A 160 10.80 13.44 -11.95
CA ASP A 160 11.22 14.51 -12.87
C ASP A 160 12.09 13.94 -13.98
N THR A 161 13.14 13.18 -13.66
CA THR A 161 14.02 12.59 -14.69
C THR A 161 13.26 11.60 -15.58
N LEU A 162 12.38 10.76 -15.00
CA LEU A 162 11.56 9.83 -15.78
C LEU A 162 10.63 10.55 -16.77
N ASN A 163 10.03 11.65 -16.34
CA ASN A 163 9.19 12.50 -17.18
C ASN A 163 10.01 13.15 -18.30
N ASP A 164 11.18 13.70 -17.98
CA ASP A 164 12.06 14.37 -18.95
C ASP A 164 12.54 13.44 -20.07
N ILE A 165 12.82 12.17 -19.74
CA ILE A 165 13.21 11.16 -20.74
C ILE A 165 12.01 10.43 -21.36
N GLY A 166 10.78 10.73 -20.92
CA GLY A 166 9.54 10.09 -21.39
C GLY A 166 9.46 8.58 -21.11
N CYS A 167 10.07 8.10 -20.02
CA CYS A 167 10.10 6.67 -19.69
C CYS A 167 8.83 6.24 -18.95
N THR A 168 7.99 5.44 -19.60
CA THR A 168 6.76 4.88 -18.99
C THR A 168 6.89 3.40 -18.61
N ASP A 169 8.08 2.79 -18.73
CA ASP A 169 8.34 1.43 -18.25
C ASP A 169 8.79 1.45 -16.79
N PHE A 170 7.83 1.63 -15.89
CA PHE A 170 8.09 1.71 -14.45
C PHE A 170 8.47 0.37 -13.80
N GLU A 171 8.37 -0.75 -14.53
CA GLU A 171 8.84 -2.05 -14.04
C GLU A 171 10.35 -2.22 -14.29
N ARG A 172 10.95 -1.40 -15.17
CA ARG A 172 12.35 -1.44 -15.56
C ARG A 172 12.92 -0.03 -15.70
N VAL A 173 13.09 0.61 -14.56
CA VAL A 173 13.63 1.97 -14.49
C VAL A 173 15.10 1.98 -15.00
N PRO A 174 15.43 2.84 -15.97
CA PRO A 174 16.80 2.95 -16.48
C PRO A 174 17.77 3.46 -15.41
N ALA A 175 19.03 3.04 -15.49
CA ALA A 175 20.07 3.48 -14.55
C ALA A 175 20.40 4.98 -14.71
N GLU A 176 20.11 5.56 -15.88
CA GLU A 176 20.31 6.96 -16.20
C GLU A 176 19.42 7.91 -15.39
N VAL A 177 18.35 7.40 -14.75
CA VAL A 177 17.42 8.20 -13.93
C VAL A 177 18.11 8.77 -12.70
N ASP A 178 18.85 7.91 -12.00
CA ASP A 178 19.72 8.25 -10.89
C ASP A 178 20.72 7.09 -10.71
N PRO A 179 21.93 7.19 -11.29
CA PRO A 179 22.89 6.07 -11.30
C PRO A 179 23.31 5.60 -9.91
N GLU A 180 23.40 6.51 -8.94
CA GLU A 180 23.81 6.20 -7.57
C GLU A 180 22.68 5.45 -6.84
N LEU A 181 21.48 6.03 -6.84
CA LEU A 181 20.29 5.44 -6.25
C LEU A 181 19.95 4.09 -6.89
N TRP A 182 20.04 4.01 -8.21
CA TRP A 182 19.80 2.78 -8.96
C TRP A 182 20.79 1.69 -8.56
N THR A 183 22.08 2.02 -8.48
CA THR A 183 23.13 1.06 -8.08
C THR A 183 22.93 0.58 -6.65
N ALA A 184 22.60 1.48 -5.73
CA ALA A 184 22.28 1.15 -4.34
C ALA A 184 21.06 0.23 -4.27
N THR A 185 20.00 0.55 -5.02
CA THR A 185 18.77 -0.25 -5.07
C THR A 185 19.00 -1.63 -5.68
N ALA A 186 19.75 -1.73 -6.77
CA ALA A 186 20.09 -3.01 -7.40
C ALA A 186 20.86 -3.93 -6.44
N ARG A 187 21.80 -3.37 -5.65
CA ARG A 187 22.48 -4.12 -4.59
C ARG A 187 21.49 -4.57 -3.51
N ALA A 188 20.66 -3.64 -3.02
CA ALA A 188 19.66 -3.93 -2.00
C ALA A 188 18.65 -4.99 -2.45
N LEU A 189 18.28 -5.03 -3.73
CA LEU A 189 17.40 -6.04 -4.32
C LEU A 189 18.02 -7.43 -4.30
N ARG A 190 19.32 -7.57 -4.63
CA ARG A 190 20.02 -8.85 -4.54
C ARG A 190 20.07 -9.35 -3.10
N ASP A 191 20.41 -8.47 -2.16
CA ASP A 191 20.44 -8.82 -0.74
C ASP A 191 19.04 -9.19 -0.21
N ASP A 192 18.00 -8.47 -0.65
CA ASP A 192 16.62 -8.77 -0.30
C ASP A 192 16.11 -10.07 -0.88
N PHE A 193 16.56 -10.42 -2.09
CA PHE A 193 16.25 -11.69 -2.74
C PHE A 193 16.89 -12.88 -2.01
N GLU A 194 18.13 -12.75 -1.52
CA GLU A 194 18.74 -13.77 -0.67
C GLU A 194 17.96 -13.96 0.64
N ARG A 195 17.56 -12.86 1.29
CA ARG A 195 16.69 -12.90 2.47
C ARG A 195 15.35 -13.58 2.15
N TYR A 196 14.75 -13.26 1.02
CA TYR A 196 13.48 -13.85 0.59
C TYR A 196 13.59 -15.37 0.46
N LYS A 197 14.66 -15.88 -0.16
CA LYS A 197 14.89 -17.33 -0.26
C LYS A 197 15.01 -17.98 1.11
N SER A 198 15.71 -17.35 2.05
CA SER A 198 15.81 -17.85 3.43
C SER A 198 14.45 -17.85 4.13
N ASP A 199 13.70 -16.76 4.04
CA ASP A 199 12.36 -16.64 4.62
C ASP A 199 11.39 -17.68 4.02
N LEU A 200 11.43 -17.88 2.70
CA LEU A 200 10.60 -18.86 2.00
C LEU A 200 10.93 -20.30 2.45
N MET A 201 12.21 -20.62 2.65
CA MET A 201 12.63 -21.92 3.15
C MET A 201 12.17 -22.19 4.59
N ALA A 202 12.08 -21.13 5.41
CA ALA A 202 11.57 -21.21 6.78
C ALA A 202 10.03 -21.14 6.86
N SER A 203 9.35 -20.80 5.76
CA SER A 203 7.90 -20.63 5.71
C SER A 203 7.15 -21.97 5.72
N GLU A 204 5.94 -21.94 6.27
CA GLU A 204 5.01 -23.06 6.15
C GLU A 204 4.22 -22.93 4.84
N ARG A 205 4.08 -24.04 4.10
CA ARG A 205 3.45 -24.05 2.78
C ARG A 205 2.43 -25.19 2.68
N PHE A 206 1.28 -24.90 2.09
CA PHE A 206 0.22 -25.88 1.84
C PHE A 206 -0.63 -25.45 0.64
N GLU A 207 -1.46 -26.34 0.11
CA GLU A 207 -2.45 -26.00 -0.92
C GLU A 207 -3.73 -25.52 -0.24
N ALA A 208 -4.21 -24.33 -0.60
CA ALA A 208 -5.43 -23.74 -0.06
C ALA A 208 -6.50 -23.62 -1.15
N PHE A 209 -7.76 -23.92 -0.83
CA PHE A 209 -8.87 -23.74 -1.77
C PHE A 209 -9.55 -22.40 -1.50
N LEU A 210 -9.42 -21.43 -2.40
CA LEU A 210 -10.00 -20.10 -2.22
C LEU A 210 -11.24 -19.88 -3.10
N PRO A 211 -12.25 -19.11 -2.65
CA PRO A 211 -13.38 -18.74 -3.49
C PRO A 211 -12.93 -18.03 -4.77
N CYS A 212 -13.51 -18.43 -5.91
CA CYS A 212 -13.30 -17.74 -7.18
C CYS A 212 -14.09 -16.43 -7.22
N ARG A 213 -13.52 -15.39 -7.84
CA ARG A 213 -14.20 -14.08 -8.02
C ARG A 213 -15.44 -14.15 -8.91
N LYS A 214 -15.43 -15.01 -9.94
CA LYS A 214 -16.44 -15.04 -11.01
C LYS A 214 -17.39 -16.24 -10.98
N ALA A 215 -17.21 -17.18 -10.05
CA ALA A 215 -17.99 -18.41 -10.01
C ALA A 215 -18.12 -18.92 -8.57
N PRO A 216 -19.23 -19.59 -8.22
CA PRO A 216 -19.45 -20.20 -6.90
C PRO A 216 -18.66 -21.51 -6.76
N ARG A 217 -17.36 -21.45 -7.06
CA ARG A 217 -16.42 -22.57 -6.96
C ARG A 217 -15.19 -22.11 -6.20
N ARG A 218 -14.43 -23.06 -5.67
CA ARG A 218 -13.12 -22.79 -5.07
C ARG A 218 -12.01 -23.24 -6.02
N GLN A 219 -10.89 -22.55 -5.99
CA GLN A 219 -9.70 -22.84 -6.80
C GLN A 219 -8.50 -23.09 -5.87
N PRO A 220 -7.69 -24.13 -6.14
CA PRO A 220 -6.46 -24.35 -5.39
C PRO A 220 -5.45 -23.25 -5.68
N VAL A 221 -4.77 -22.78 -4.64
CA VAL A 221 -3.61 -21.88 -4.70
C VAL A 221 -2.57 -22.33 -3.70
N HIS A 222 -1.30 -22.02 -3.94
CA HIS A 222 -0.26 -22.23 -2.93
C HIS A 222 -0.40 -21.17 -1.83
N ALA A 223 -0.49 -21.63 -0.58
CA ALA A 223 -0.44 -20.80 0.60
C ALA A 223 0.98 -20.78 1.17
N VAL A 224 1.44 -19.59 1.57
CA VAL A 224 2.72 -19.36 2.22
C VAL A 224 2.49 -18.58 3.50
N CYS A 225 2.87 -19.17 4.64
CA CYS A 225 2.76 -18.55 5.95
C CYS A 225 4.16 -18.26 6.49
N VAL A 226 4.47 -16.98 6.72
CA VAL A 226 5.79 -16.54 7.19
C VAL A 226 5.65 -15.52 8.33
N ARG A 227 6.42 -15.73 9.40
CA ARG A 227 6.49 -14.80 10.54
C ARG A 227 7.69 -13.88 10.38
N GLU A 228 7.46 -12.59 10.51
CA GLU A 228 8.46 -11.52 10.55
C GLU A 228 9.56 -11.72 9.50
N PRO A 229 9.20 -11.77 8.20
CA PRO A 229 10.16 -12.02 7.14
C PRO A 229 11.25 -10.95 7.15
N THR A 230 12.49 -11.37 6.95
CA THR A 230 13.65 -10.48 6.87
C THR A 230 13.73 -9.76 5.53
N ALA A 231 13.12 -10.33 4.47
CA ALA A 231 12.96 -9.72 3.18
C ALA A 231 11.91 -8.59 3.23
N ARG A 232 12.35 -7.39 2.87
CA ARG A 232 11.53 -6.18 2.88
C ARG A 232 10.45 -6.21 1.81
N LEU A 233 10.73 -6.85 0.68
CA LEU A 233 9.79 -7.00 -0.44
C LEU A 233 9.23 -8.43 -0.55
N PHE A 234 9.15 -9.17 0.56
CA PHE A 234 8.69 -10.57 0.59
C PHE A 234 7.44 -10.82 -0.27
N LYS A 235 6.40 -9.98 -0.15
CA LYS A 235 5.16 -10.13 -0.93
C LYS A 235 5.40 -10.03 -2.44
N ALA A 236 6.24 -9.09 -2.89
CA ALA A 236 6.51 -8.89 -4.31
C ALA A 236 7.34 -10.06 -4.88
N TRP A 237 8.32 -10.55 -4.10
CA TRP A 237 9.08 -11.75 -4.46
C TRP A 237 8.21 -13.01 -4.52
N ALA A 238 7.37 -13.24 -3.50
CA ALA A 238 6.51 -14.42 -3.47
C ALA A 238 5.51 -14.46 -4.63
N ARG A 239 4.99 -13.31 -5.04
CA ARG A 239 4.13 -13.18 -6.23
C ARG A 239 4.91 -13.36 -7.53
N GLY A 240 6.19 -12.98 -7.48
CA GLY A 240 7.27 -13.20 -8.44
C GLY A 240 7.60 -14.65 -8.75
N ASP A 241 7.48 -15.48 -7.73
CA ASP A 241 8.17 -16.76 -7.65
C ASP A 241 7.45 -17.86 -8.46
N PRO A 242 8.09 -18.40 -9.52
CA PRO A 242 7.48 -19.43 -10.34
C PRO A 242 7.21 -20.73 -9.58
N THR A 243 7.88 -20.97 -8.45
CA THR A 243 7.69 -22.17 -7.62
C THR A 243 6.40 -22.15 -6.80
N LEU A 244 5.79 -20.98 -6.62
CA LEU A 244 4.52 -20.80 -5.91
C LEU A 244 3.31 -20.75 -6.85
N GLY A 245 3.53 -20.85 -8.16
CA GLY A 245 2.48 -20.72 -9.16
C GLY A 245 1.83 -19.33 -9.18
N PRO A 246 0.85 -19.11 -10.06
CA PRO A 246 0.15 -17.84 -10.15
C PRO A 246 -0.77 -17.64 -8.94
N GLY A 247 -0.69 -16.45 -8.33
CA GLY A 247 -1.66 -16.02 -7.33
C GLY A 247 -1.53 -16.68 -5.95
N PRO A 248 -0.33 -16.76 -5.34
CA PRO A 248 -0.19 -17.37 -4.03
C PRO A 248 -0.98 -16.60 -2.96
N LEU A 249 -1.55 -17.35 -2.02
CA LEU A 249 -2.08 -16.83 -0.78
C LEU A 249 -0.91 -16.60 0.18
N LEU A 250 -0.76 -15.39 0.66
CA LEU A 250 0.28 -15.03 1.63
C LEU A 250 -0.36 -14.73 2.98
N MET A 251 0.12 -15.36 4.05
CA MET A 251 -0.10 -14.98 5.44
C MET A 251 1.23 -14.48 6.01
N VAL A 252 1.36 -13.18 6.20
CA VAL A 252 2.61 -12.52 6.60
C VAL A 252 2.43 -11.88 7.96
N GLY A 253 3.17 -12.37 8.97
CA GLY A 253 3.27 -11.70 10.27
C GLY A 253 4.28 -10.56 10.19
N LEU A 254 3.84 -9.32 10.35
CA LEU A 254 4.71 -8.15 10.38
C LEU A 254 5.19 -7.81 11.79
N SER A 255 4.45 -8.29 12.80
CA SER A 255 4.83 -8.29 14.21
C SER A 255 4.02 -9.36 14.96
N SER A 256 4.22 -9.46 16.27
CA SER A 256 3.41 -10.33 17.14
C SER A 256 1.91 -9.99 17.18
N THR A 257 1.53 -8.79 16.72
CA THR A 257 0.15 -8.28 16.75
C THR A 257 -0.36 -7.83 15.38
N ARG A 258 0.48 -7.84 14.33
CA ARG A 258 0.10 -7.43 12.99
C ARG A 258 0.31 -8.58 12.01
N VAL A 259 -0.78 -9.06 11.40
CA VAL A 259 -0.75 -10.14 10.42
C VAL A 259 -1.62 -9.77 9.23
N VAL A 260 -1.08 -9.96 8.03
CA VAL A 260 -1.76 -9.67 6.76
C VAL A 260 -1.93 -10.94 5.95
N PHE A 261 -3.16 -11.22 5.55
CA PHE A 261 -3.50 -12.22 4.56
C PHE A 261 -3.71 -11.52 3.23
N SER A 262 -3.16 -12.03 2.13
CA SER A 262 -3.41 -11.42 0.83
C SER A 262 -3.24 -12.39 -0.33
N VAL A 263 -3.96 -12.11 -1.41
CA VAL A 263 -3.76 -12.70 -2.74
C VAL A 263 -3.52 -11.58 -3.76
N PRO A 264 -2.86 -11.82 -4.89
CA PRO A 264 -2.78 -10.84 -5.97
C PRO A 264 -4.17 -10.46 -6.50
N PRO A 265 -4.44 -9.18 -6.83
CA PRO A 265 -5.71 -8.74 -7.41
C PRO A 265 -6.14 -9.50 -8.67
N ASN A 266 -5.16 -9.92 -9.47
CA ASN A 266 -5.35 -10.64 -10.73
C ASN A 266 -5.38 -12.17 -10.57
N ALA A 267 -5.31 -12.72 -9.35
CA ALA A 267 -5.26 -14.18 -9.11
C ALA A 267 -6.57 -14.93 -9.44
N GLY A 268 -7.66 -14.22 -9.71
CA GLY A 268 -8.97 -14.82 -9.99
C GLY A 268 -9.70 -15.40 -8.75
N VAL A 269 -9.09 -15.30 -7.58
CA VAL A 269 -9.62 -15.73 -6.27
C VAL A 269 -9.77 -14.53 -5.32
N ASN A 270 -10.42 -14.74 -4.17
CA ASN A 270 -10.55 -13.73 -3.12
C ASN A 270 -10.55 -14.38 -1.72
N LEU A 271 -10.66 -13.54 -0.70
CA LEU A 271 -10.65 -13.88 0.72
C LEU A 271 -12.01 -13.63 1.38
N VAL A 272 -13.10 -13.64 0.60
CA VAL A 272 -14.45 -13.41 1.11
C VAL A 272 -14.75 -14.38 2.26
N GLY A 273 -15.14 -13.81 3.41
CA GLY A 273 -15.47 -14.55 4.63
C GLY A 273 -14.29 -14.95 5.51
N LEU A 274 -13.03 -14.75 5.09
CA LEU A 274 -11.88 -14.96 5.98
C LEU A 274 -11.85 -13.90 7.10
N GLY A 275 -12.06 -12.63 6.75
CA GLY A 275 -12.12 -11.53 7.73
C GLY A 275 -13.20 -11.74 8.80
N ASP A 276 -14.40 -12.17 8.41
CA ASP A 276 -15.49 -12.42 9.37
C ASP A 276 -15.16 -13.58 10.32
N LYS A 277 -14.49 -14.64 9.83
CA LYS A 277 -14.04 -15.76 10.67
C LYS A 277 -12.96 -15.35 11.67
N LEU A 278 -12.04 -14.49 11.25
CA LEU A 278 -11.01 -13.93 12.12
C LEU A 278 -11.63 -12.99 13.15
N GLN A 279 -12.58 -12.14 12.74
CA GLN A 279 -13.29 -11.24 13.63
C GLN A 279 -14.06 -11.99 14.72
N ALA A 280 -14.79 -13.05 14.37
CA ALA A 280 -15.53 -13.84 15.35
C ALA A 280 -14.59 -14.39 16.45
N LEU A 281 -13.44 -14.94 16.06
CA LEU A 281 -12.47 -15.46 17.04
C LEU A 281 -11.77 -14.35 17.84
N GLU A 282 -11.51 -13.21 17.22
CA GLU A 282 -10.97 -12.02 17.89
C GLU A 282 -11.95 -11.52 18.95
N ASP A 283 -13.24 -11.42 18.63
CA ASP A 283 -14.30 -10.96 19.54
C ASP A 283 -14.43 -11.90 20.74
N GLU A 284 -14.42 -13.22 20.52
CA GLU A 284 -14.39 -14.23 21.59
C GLU A 284 -13.17 -14.04 22.51
N THR A 285 -12.00 -13.83 21.92
CA THR A 285 -10.74 -13.64 22.67
C THR A 285 -10.76 -12.33 23.47
N ARG A 286 -11.27 -11.24 22.89
CA ARG A 286 -11.39 -9.94 23.57
C ARG A 286 -12.40 -9.97 24.69
N ALA A 287 -13.54 -10.64 24.49
CA ALA A 287 -14.54 -10.84 25.53
C ALA A 287 -13.97 -11.64 26.71
N ALA A 288 -13.25 -12.73 26.43
CA ALA A 288 -12.63 -13.57 27.47
C ALA A 288 -11.53 -12.85 28.27
N THR A 289 -10.88 -11.84 27.69
CA THR A 289 -9.78 -11.09 28.32
C THR A 289 -10.19 -9.70 28.82
N GLY A 290 -11.46 -9.28 28.61
CA GLY A 290 -11.95 -7.97 29.01
C GLY A 290 -11.36 -6.80 28.21
N THR A 291 -10.94 -7.03 26.97
CA THR A 291 -10.25 -6.06 26.10
C THR A 291 -11.08 -5.63 24.88
N LEU A 292 -12.39 -5.59 25.05
CA LEU A 292 -13.34 -5.16 24.01
C LEU A 292 -12.99 -3.77 23.49
N CYS A 293 -13.05 -3.60 22.17
CA CYS A 293 -12.88 -2.30 21.54
C CYS A 293 -14.08 -1.39 21.86
N SER A 294 -13.81 -0.11 22.14
CA SER A 294 -14.83 0.90 22.38
C SER A 294 -14.87 1.92 21.26
N GLY A 295 -16.03 2.55 21.05
CA GLY A 295 -16.27 3.54 20.00
C GLY A 295 -17.34 3.12 19.00
N ASP A 296 -17.53 3.94 17.98
CA ASP A 296 -18.43 3.64 16.87
C ASP A 296 -17.81 2.62 15.93
N ASN A 297 -18.64 1.74 15.38
CA ASN A 297 -18.18 0.76 14.40
C ASN A 297 -17.60 1.44 13.16
N ARG A 298 -16.52 0.87 12.63
CA ARG A 298 -16.02 1.27 11.31
C ARG A 298 -17.14 1.05 10.28
N PRO A 299 -17.43 2.01 9.38
CA PRO A 299 -18.48 1.85 8.39
C PRO A 299 -18.33 0.54 7.60
N GLY A 300 -19.41 -0.24 7.57
CA GLY A 300 -19.44 -1.56 6.93
C GLY A 300 -18.92 -2.73 7.78
N TYR A 301 -18.55 -2.50 9.05
CA TYR A 301 -18.08 -3.52 9.98
C TYR A 301 -18.92 -3.57 11.27
N SER A 302 -18.79 -4.67 12.02
CA SER A 302 -19.46 -4.88 13.31
C SER A 302 -18.63 -4.44 14.52
N SER A 303 -17.40 -3.95 14.31
CA SER A 303 -16.46 -3.55 15.36
C SER A 303 -15.87 -2.16 15.07
N PRO A 304 -15.53 -1.38 16.11
CA PRO A 304 -14.78 -0.12 15.95
C PRO A 304 -13.39 -0.32 15.36
N ASP A 305 -12.78 -1.46 15.65
CA ASP A 305 -11.44 -1.83 15.17
C ASP A 305 -11.45 -3.26 14.63
N PRO A 306 -12.01 -3.47 13.44
CA PRO A 306 -12.23 -4.81 12.88
C PRO A 306 -10.96 -5.35 12.21
N TRP A 307 -10.93 -6.66 12.00
CA TRP A 307 -10.17 -7.24 10.90
C TRP A 307 -10.65 -6.62 9.58
N TYR A 308 -9.79 -5.81 8.96
CA TYR A 308 -10.08 -5.19 7.68
C TYR A 308 -9.99 -6.26 6.60
N ASP A 309 -11.02 -6.44 5.78
CA ASP A 309 -11.14 -7.56 4.82
C ASP A 309 -11.19 -7.12 3.35
N GLY A 310 -10.81 -5.87 3.08
CA GLY A 310 -10.75 -5.35 1.71
C GLY A 310 -12.11 -5.33 0.99
N ARG A 311 -13.24 -5.32 1.70
CA ARG A 311 -14.61 -5.34 1.11
C ARG A 311 -14.97 -4.10 0.28
N GLY A 312 -14.10 -3.09 0.27
CA GLY A 312 -14.23 -1.95 -0.64
C GLY A 312 -14.08 -2.35 -2.10
N THR A 313 -14.60 -1.51 -3.00
CA THR A 313 -14.53 -1.71 -4.45
C THR A 313 -13.12 -1.81 -5.00
N GLU A 314 -12.17 -1.19 -4.30
CA GLU A 314 -10.74 -1.17 -4.60
C GLU A 314 -10.13 -2.57 -4.45
N HIS A 315 -9.96 -3.05 -3.22
CA HIS A 315 -9.30 -4.33 -2.99
C HIS A 315 -10.18 -5.54 -3.31
N ASN A 316 -11.51 -5.41 -3.25
CA ASN A 316 -12.46 -6.47 -3.62
C ASN A 316 -12.08 -7.84 -2.98
N HIS A 317 -11.88 -7.80 -1.67
CA HIS A 317 -11.52 -8.94 -0.82
C HIS A 317 -10.20 -9.64 -1.18
N THR A 318 -9.18 -8.94 -1.69
CA THR A 318 -7.84 -9.54 -1.89
C THR A 318 -6.93 -9.47 -0.68
N ILE A 319 -7.31 -8.74 0.36
CA ILE A 319 -6.50 -8.52 1.56
C ILE A 319 -7.37 -8.68 2.80
N VAL A 320 -6.77 -9.25 3.85
CA VAL A 320 -7.28 -9.18 5.21
C VAL A 320 -6.13 -8.69 6.12
N ASP A 321 -6.25 -7.52 6.74
CA ASP A 321 -5.26 -6.97 7.69
C ASP A 321 -5.85 -6.97 9.11
N SER A 322 -4.98 -7.23 10.07
CA SER A 322 -5.26 -7.16 11.51
C SER A 322 -5.86 -5.81 11.95
N PRO A 323 -6.59 -5.79 13.09
CA PRO A 323 -7.06 -4.55 13.71
C PRO A 323 -5.92 -3.54 13.93
N ARG A 324 -6.23 -2.24 13.91
CA ARG A 324 -5.24 -1.16 14.12
C ARG A 324 -4.62 -1.22 15.50
N SER A 325 -5.36 -1.66 16.52
CA SER A 325 -4.87 -1.92 17.88
C SER A 325 -4.04 -3.20 18.00
N GLY A 326 -3.93 -3.97 16.90
CA GLY A 326 -3.27 -5.27 16.86
C GLY A 326 -4.22 -6.41 17.25
N THR A 327 -3.98 -7.60 16.70
CA THR A 327 -4.73 -8.82 17.05
C THR A 327 -4.26 -9.43 18.37
N LEU A 328 -5.20 -10.00 19.14
CA LEU A 328 -4.89 -10.87 20.28
C LEU A 328 -4.67 -12.33 19.90
N LEU A 329 -5.03 -12.71 18.67
CA LEU A 329 -4.92 -14.08 18.19
C LEU A 329 -3.45 -14.46 18.01
N LYS A 330 -3.07 -15.59 18.60
CA LYS A 330 -1.75 -16.17 18.38
C LYS A 330 -1.65 -16.73 16.96
N TRP A 331 -0.44 -16.77 16.43
CA TRP A 331 -0.18 -17.27 15.07
C TRP A 331 -0.81 -18.63 14.78
N ASP A 332 -0.73 -19.58 15.71
CA ASP A 332 -1.28 -20.92 15.49
C ASP A 332 -2.81 -20.89 15.41
N ALA A 333 -3.47 -19.98 16.14
CA ALA A 333 -4.91 -19.77 16.03
C ALA A 333 -5.29 -19.14 14.68
N LEU A 334 -4.53 -18.13 14.24
CA LEU A 334 -4.69 -17.50 12.92
C LEU A 334 -4.53 -18.51 11.78
N LYS A 335 -3.47 -19.34 11.86
CA LYS A 335 -3.22 -20.41 10.90
C LYS A 335 -4.34 -21.45 10.92
N GLY A 336 -4.79 -21.87 12.10
CA GLY A 336 -5.92 -22.81 12.21
C GLY A 336 -7.23 -22.25 11.63
N VAL A 337 -7.48 -20.94 11.75
CA VAL A 337 -8.61 -20.30 11.04
C VAL A 337 -8.41 -20.37 9.53
N LEU A 338 -7.19 -20.09 9.05
CA LEU A 338 -6.87 -20.12 7.63
C LEU A 338 -7.04 -21.53 7.04
N GLU A 339 -6.50 -22.57 7.69
CA GLU A 339 -6.61 -23.98 7.25
C GLU A 339 -8.08 -24.42 7.17
N ARG A 340 -8.87 -24.17 8.23
CA ARG A 340 -10.32 -24.46 8.21
C ARG A 340 -11.06 -23.67 7.15
N TYR A 341 -10.67 -22.41 6.93
CA TYR A 341 -11.25 -21.59 5.89
C TYR A 341 -10.94 -22.18 4.51
N SER A 342 -9.70 -22.59 4.25
CA SER A 342 -9.21 -23.10 2.97
C SER A 342 -9.57 -24.56 2.69
N GLY A 343 -10.20 -25.27 3.64
CA GLY A 343 -10.60 -26.66 3.49
C GLY A 343 -9.44 -27.64 3.61
N CYS A 344 -8.43 -27.30 4.43
CA CYS A 344 -7.24 -28.09 4.70
C CYS A 344 -7.31 -28.77 6.07
#